data_AF-A0A2A9GQE7-F1
#
_entry.id   AF-A0A2A9GQE7-F1
#
_cell.length_a   1.000
_cell.length_b   1.000
_cell.length_c   1.000
_cell.angle_alpha   90.00
_cell.angle_beta   90.00
_cell.angle_gamma   90.00
#
_symmetry.space_group_name_H-M   'P 1'
#
loop_
_entity.id
_entity.type
_entity.pdbx_description
1 polymer ?
#
loop_
_entity_poly.entity_id
_entity_poly.type
_entity_poly.pdbx_seq_one_letter_code
_entity_poly.pdbx_strand_id
1 'polypeptide(L)'
;MLATGKDLRSEAWAALGTVIDPELDEPITDLGFVRTLTVHGDDVEVHLRLPTAFCAPNFAYLMCSDAQQALRGLPGVGAVAVLLDDHHDSDKINTGLAAMAGYRGTFGSEAEDDLDQLRLTFRRKAYIAALERACRWALRQLAQQPEELFELVLGDLEEGPVKAGLLRRRADLGLPTDRGAPLLLDEFGQITPREEVAMRLRFARTVRVSVDGNAHFCRGLLRTRYPGSSADQEPRRETGEC
;
A
#
# COMPACT_ATOMS: atom_id res chain seq x y z
N MET A 1 36.21 4.76 19.02
CA MET A 1 35.38 5.29 17.91
C MET A 1 34.07 4.51 17.95
N LEU A 2 33.12 4.98 18.77
CA LEU A 2 31.84 4.30 19.00
C LEU A 2 30.96 4.52 17.78
N ALA A 3 30.47 3.42 17.20
CA ALA A 3 29.53 3.45 16.08
C ALA A 3 28.30 4.29 16.46
N THR A 4 27.94 5.22 15.59
CA THR A 4 26.70 5.99 15.63
C THR A 4 25.51 5.04 15.74
N GLY A 5 24.94 4.93 16.94
CA GLY A 5 23.72 4.15 17.17
C GLY A 5 22.58 4.74 16.36
N LYS A 6 22.15 4.02 15.33
CA LYS A 6 20.91 4.32 14.60
C LYS A 6 19.74 4.13 15.57
N ASP A 7 18.79 5.06 15.55
CA ASP A 7 17.59 4.96 16.35
C ASP A 7 16.67 3.88 15.77
N LEU A 8 16.73 2.67 16.34
CA LEU A 8 15.92 1.52 15.92
C LEU A 8 14.43 1.84 15.87
N ARG A 9 13.93 2.74 16.73
CA ARG A 9 12.54 3.19 16.68
C ARG A 9 12.24 3.92 15.37
N SER A 10 13.10 4.83 14.96
CA SER A 10 12.96 5.56 13.70
C SER A 10 13.05 4.61 12.50
N GLU A 11 13.97 3.65 12.53
CA GLU A 11 14.11 2.65 11.47
C GLU A 11 12.88 1.73 11.38
N ALA A 12 12.36 1.27 12.52
CA ALA A 12 11.13 0.48 12.60
C ALA A 12 9.93 1.26 12.06
N TRP A 13 9.79 2.54 12.41
CA TRP A 13 8.71 3.38 11.86
C TRP A 13 8.85 3.55 10.34
N ALA A 14 10.07 3.75 9.84
CA ALA A 14 10.32 3.85 8.40
C ALA A 14 10.00 2.53 7.67
N ALA A 15 10.33 1.37 8.26
CA ALA A 15 10.00 0.06 7.71
C ALA A 15 8.49 -0.18 7.68
N LEU A 16 7.76 0.17 8.75
CA LEU A 16 6.29 0.13 8.76
C LEU A 16 5.68 1.04 7.69
N GLY A 17 6.32 2.16 7.38
CA GLY A 17 5.93 3.06 6.29
C GLY A 17 6.03 2.44 4.89
N THR A 18 6.70 1.30 4.74
CA THR A 18 6.72 0.51 3.49
C THR A 18 5.60 -0.52 3.40
N VAL A 19 4.90 -0.78 4.50
CA VAL A 19 3.80 -1.75 4.55
C VAL A 19 2.53 -1.08 4.08
N ILE A 20 2.01 -1.55 2.95
CA ILE A 20 0.87 -0.96 2.25
C ILE A 20 -0.38 -1.78 2.54
N ASP A 21 -1.48 -1.11 2.90
CA ASP A 21 -2.79 -1.77 2.87
C ASP A 21 -3.12 -2.13 1.41
N PRO A 22 -3.36 -3.41 1.08
CA PRO A 22 -3.53 -3.85 -0.30
C PRO A 22 -4.75 -3.22 -0.97
N GLU A 23 -5.84 -2.98 -0.24
CA GLU A 23 -7.06 -2.41 -0.80
C GLU A 23 -6.93 -0.90 -0.99
N LEU A 24 -6.28 -0.24 -0.04
CA LEU A 24 -6.23 1.22 0.02
C LEU A 24 -5.02 1.80 -0.73
N ASP A 25 -3.97 1.03 -0.99
CA ASP A 25 -2.76 1.51 -1.65
C ASP A 25 -2.13 2.73 -0.91
N GLU A 26 -2.12 2.67 0.42
CA GLU A 26 -1.47 3.63 1.33
C GLU A 26 -0.73 2.91 2.47
N PRO A 27 0.34 3.51 3.01
CA PRO A 27 1.04 2.97 4.17
C PRO A 27 0.12 2.82 5.38
N ILE A 28 0.29 1.72 6.13
CA ILE A 28 -0.44 1.49 7.40
C ILE A 28 -0.12 2.57 8.45
N THR A 29 1.04 3.22 8.35
CA THR A 29 1.41 4.38 9.18
C THR A 29 0.54 5.59 8.86
N ASP A 30 0.35 5.89 7.58
CA ASP A 30 -0.42 7.05 7.11
C ASP A 30 -1.93 6.86 7.31
N LEU A 31 -2.39 5.61 7.35
CA LEU A 31 -3.78 5.23 7.66
C LEU A 31 -4.11 5.26 9.15
N GLY A 32 -3.10 5.42 10.03
CA GLY A 32 -3.26 5.38 11.49
C GLY A 32 -3.53 3.98 12.07
N PHE A 33 -3.16 2.94 11.32
CA PHE A 33 -3.35 1.54 11.74
C PHE A 33 -2.27 1.09 12.73
N VAL A 34 -1.10 1.73 12.73
CA VAL A 34 -0.09 1.51 13.77
C VAL A 34 -0.54 2.25 15.04
N ARG A 35 -1.01 1.51 16.04
CA ARG A 35 -1.47 2.06 17.32
C ARG A 35 -0.30 2.39 18.23
N THR A 36 0.63 1.45 18.40
CA THR A 36 1.84 1.62 19.19
C THR A 36 3.01 0.94 18.51
N LEU A 37 4.18 1.54 18.66
CA LEU A 37 5.48 0.96 18.36
C LEU A 37 6.33 1.15 19.60
N THR A 38 6.82 0.06 20.17
CA THR A 38 7.67 0.06 21.36
C THR A 38 8.97 -0.65 21.03
N VAL A 39 10.09 -0.10 21.53
CA VAL A 39 11.43 -0.67 21.34
C VAL A 39 12.06 -0.87 22.71
N HIS A 40 12.52 -2.09 22.98
CA HIS A 40 13.15 -2.50 24.23
C HIS A 40 14.51 -3.13 23.94
N GLY A 41 15.58 -2.32 24.06
CA GLY A 41 16.89 -2.73 23.56
C GLY A 41 16.83 -2.91 22.04
N ASP A 42 17.05 -4.13 21.58
CA ASP A 42 16.97 -4.48 20.16
C ASP A 42 15.62 -5.09 19.77
N ASP A 43 14.73 -5.35 20.75
CA ASP A 43 13.42 -5.96 20.52
C ASP A 43 12.37 -4.92 20.13
N VAL A 44 11.48 -5.28 19.21
CA VAL A 44 10.43 -4.41 18.66
C VAL A 44 9.06 -5.04 18.85
N GLU A 45 8.14 -4.30 19.45
CA GLU A 45 6.73 -4.67 19.58
C GLU A 45 5.84 -3.63 18.90
N VAL A 46 4.92 -4.10 18.06
CA VAL A 46 3.97 -3.26 17.32
C VAL A 46 2.55 -3.76 17.52
N HIS A 47 1.66 -2.84 17.91
CA HIS A 47 0.23 -3.09 17.89
C HIS A 47 -0.39 -2.42 16.67
N LEU A 48 -1.08 -3.22 15.86
CA LEU A 48 -1.91 -2.78 14.76
C LEU A 48 -3.38 -2.78 15.17
N ARG A 49 -4.16 -1.84 14.63
CA ARG A 49 -5.60 -1.73 14.81
C ARG A 49 -6.26 -1.48 13.46
N LEU A 50 -7.50 -1.96 13.31
CA LEU A 50 -8.22 -1.85 12.05
C LEU A 50 -9.55 -1.10 12.19
N PRO A 51 -10.05 -0.46 11.11
CA PRO A 51 -11.27 0.35 11.15
C PRO A 51 -12.52 -0.40 11.64
N THR A 52 -12.59 -1.72 11.41
CA THR A 52 -13.70 -2.57 11.87
C THR A 52 -13.19 -3.86 12.48
N ALA A 53 -13.99 -4.48 13.34
CA ALA A 53 -13.66 -5.77 13.96
C ALA A 53 -13.72 -6.94 12.96
N PHE A 54 -14.30 -6.70 11.78
CA PHE A 54 -14.59 -7.68 10.74
C PHE A 54 -13.99 -7.25 9.40
N CYS A 55 -12.85 -6.56 9.42
CA CYS A 55 -12.04 -6.40 8.22
C CYS A 55 -11.73 -7.80 7.66
N ALA A 56 -11.59 -7.92 6.34
CA ALA A 56 -11.41 -9.24 5.77
C ALA A 56 -10.15 -9.93 6.35
N PRO A 57 -10.24 -11.18 6.85
CA PRO A 57 -9.14 -11.80 7.61
C PRO A 57 -7.85 -11.94 6.79
N ASN A 58 -7.99 -12.14 5.48
CA ASN A 58 -6.88 -12.12 4.53
C ASN A 58 -6.16 -10.76 4.49
N PHE A 59 -6.86 -9.63 4.45
CA PHE A 59 -6.24 -8.29 4.47
C PHE A 59 -5.60 -7.98 5.82
N ALA A 60 -6.28 -8.30 6.91
CA ALA A 60 -5.73 -8.16 8.26
C ALA A 60 -4.43 -8.96 8.40
N TYR A 61 -4.43 -10.22 7.98
CA TYR A 61 -3.25 -11.08 7.99
C TYR A 61 -2.12 -10.53 7.12
N LEU A 62 -2.41 -10.08 5.88
CA LEU A 62 -1.41 -9.51 4.97
C LEU A 62 -0.66 -8.35 5.61
N MET A 63 -1.39 -7.37 6.17
CA MET A 63 -0.78 -6.21 6.80
C MET A 63 0.09 -6.59 8.00
N CYS A 64 -0.40 -7.50 8.86
CA CYS A 64 0.35 -7.92 10.04
C CYS A 64 1.60 -8.73 9.66
N SER A 65 1.48 -9.65 8.69
CA SER A 65 2.58 -10.44 8.18
C SER A 65 3.63 -9.59 7.48
N ASP A 66 3.21 -8.58 6.70
CA ASP A 66 4.12 -7.65 6.02
C ASP A 66 4.84 -6.74 7.01
N ALA A 67 4.15 -6.28 8.05
CA ALA A 67 4.79 -5.56 9.16
C ALA A 67 5.82 -6.42 9.88
N GLN A 68 5.51 -7.69 10.16
CA GLN A 68 6.47 -8.60 10.79
C GLN A 68 7.69 -8.82 9.89
N GLN A 69 7.50 -9.00 8.58
CA GLN A 69 8.60 -9.17 7.64
C GLN A 69 9.46 -7.90 7.52
N ALA A 70 8.85 -6.73 7.38
CA ALA A 70 9.55 -5.46 7.23
C ALA A 70 10.42 -5.16 8.46
N LEU A 71 9.88 -5.36 9.67
CA LEU A 71 10.61 -5.15 10.92
C LEU A 71 11.74 -6.16 11.11
N ARG A 72 11.51 -7.46 10.82
CA ARG A 72 12.55 -8.50 10.91
C ARG A 72 13.68 -8.32 9.90
N GLY A 73 13.44 -7.56 8.83
CA GLY A 73 14.47 -7.22 7.84
C GLY A 73 15.46 -6.14 8.32
N LEU A 74 15.21 -5.50 9.47
CA LEU A 74 16.07 -4.44 9.99
C LEU A 74 17.41 -5.01 10.50
N PRO A 75 18.55 -4.43 10.11
CA PRO A 75 19.86 -4.86 10.62
C PRO A 75 19.95 -4.69 12.14
N GLY A 76 20.24 -5.78 12.86
CA GLY A 76 20.46 -5.76 14.30
C GLY A 76 19.20 -5.80 15.16
N VAL A 77 18.01 -5.98 14.56
CA VAL A 77 16.77 -6.19 15.33
C VAL A 77 16.81 -7.55 16.05
N GLY A 78 16.36 -7.56 17.30
CA GLY A 78 16.14 -8.75 18.12
C GLY A 78 14.80 -9.41 17.84
N ALA A 79 14.04 -9.69 18.89
CA ALA A 79 12.69 -10.24 18.80
C ALA A 79 11.72 -9.20 18.19
N VAL A 80 10.86 -9.66 17.28
CA VAL A 80 9.81 -8.85 16.67
C VAL A 80 8.45 -9.46 17.00
N ALA A 81 7.61 -8.69 17.69
CA ALA A 81 6.23 -9.02 17.98
C ALA A 81 5.29 -8.06 17.24
N VAL A 82 4.40 -8.60 16.41
CA VAL A 82 3.32 -7.84 15.77
C VAL A 82 2.01 -8.41 16.27
N LEU A 83 1.18 -7.54 16.84
CA LEU A 83 -0.08 -7.90 17.47
C LEU A 83 -1.21 -7.11 16.80
N LEU A 84 -2.27 -7.80 16.44
CA LEU A 84 -3.52 -7.21 15.97
C LEU A 84 -4.47 -7.04 17.14
N ASP A 85 -4.95 -5.82 17.35
CA ASP A 85 -5.87 -5.45 18.41
C ASP A 85 -7.34 -5.51 17.93
N ASP A 86 -8.22 -6.01 18.80
CA ASP A 86 -9.69 -5.94 18.70
C ASP A 86 -10.30 -6.43 17.38
N HIS A 87 -9.60 -7.21 16.57
CA HIS A 87 -10.15 -7.91 15.41
C HIS A 87 -10.79 -9.24 15.82
N HIS A 88 -11.84 -9.68 15.11
CA HIS A 88 -12.51 -10.96 15.38
C HIS A 88 -11.53 -12.15 15.39
N ASP A 89 -10.59 -12.16 14.45
CA ASP A 89 -9.54 -13.18 14.32
C ASP A 89 -8.20 -12.81 14.98
N SER A 90 -8.17 -11.84 15.90
CA SER A 90 -6.90 -11.39 16.51
C SER A 90 -6.10 -12.53 17.12
N ASP A 91 -6.71 -13.36 17.97
CA ASP A 91 -6.02 -14.47 18.64
C ASP A 91 -5.42 -15.45 17.64
N LYS A 92 -6.17 -15.76 16.58
CA LYS A 92 -5.77 -16.67 15.51
C LYS A 92 -4.60 -16.09 14.72
N ILE A 93 -4.70 -14.84 14.27
CA ILE A 93 -3.65 -14.13 13.53
C ILE A 93 -2.38 -13.99 14.39
N ASN A 94 -2.51 -13.52 15.63
CA ASN A 94 -1.39 -13.30 16.53
C ASN A 94 -0.65 -14.61 16.84
N THR A 95 -1.38 -15.70 17.09
CA THR A 95 -0.79 -17.03 17.30
C THR A 95 -0.08 -17.53 16.05
N GLY A 96 -0.69 -17.35 14.87
CA GLY A 96 -0.12 -17.73 13.59
C GLY A 96 1.18 -16.99 13.26
N LEU A 97 1.22 -15.67 13.52
CA LEU A 97 2.41 -14.84 13.34
C LEU A 97 3.53 -15.20 14.32
N ALA A 98 3.21 -15.46 15.59
CA ALA A 98 4.19 -15.87 16.59
C ALA A 98 4.84 -17.23 16.22
N ALA A 99 4.05 -18.14 15.64
CA ALA A 99 4.51 -19.45 15.18
C ALA A 99 5.15 -19.44 13.78
N MET A 100 5.16 -18.29 13.08
CA MET A 100 5.56 -18.20 11.67
C MET A 100 4.81 -19.19 10.77
N ALA A 101 3.53 -19.42 11.05
CA ALA A 101 2.74 -20.49 10.44
C ALA A 101 2.35 -20.23 8.98
N GLY A 102 2.53 -19.00 8.49
CA GLY A 102 2.00 -18.58 7.18
C GLY A 102 0.47 -18.51 7.18
N TYR A 103 -0.11 -18.06 6.06
CA TYR A 103 -1.56 -17.89 5.98
C TYR A 103 -2.31 -19.23 6.13
N ARG A 104 -1.88 -20.26 5.39
CA ARG A 104 -2.48 -21.61 5.46
C ARG A 104 -2.31 -22.26 6.82
N GLY A 105 -1.17 -22.09 7.48
CA GLY A 105 -0.96 -22.62 8.83
C GLY A 105 -1.80 -21.88 9.88
N THR A 106 -2.09 -20.60 9.66
CA THR A 106 -2.93 -19.79 10.54
C THR A 106 -4.42 -20.11 10.39
N PHE A 107 -4.91 -20.24 9.15
CA PHE A 107 -6.34 -20.38 8.85
C PHE A 107 -6.80 -21.81 8.54
N GLY A 108 -5.88 -22.75 8.31
CA GLY A 108 -6.20 -24.16 8.10
C GLY A 108 -7.15 -24.36 6.93
N SER A 109 -8.28 -25.03 7.17
CA SER A 109 -9.31 -25.30 6.15
C SER A 109 -10.07 -24.06 5.67
N GLU A 110 -9.99 -22.93 6.36
CA GLU A 110 -10.57 -21.66 5.91
C GLU A 110 -9.70 -20.97 4.84
N ALA A 111 -8.44 -21.39 4.69
CA ALA A 111 -7.56 -20.93 3.62
C ALA A 111 -7.64 -21.90 2.43
N GLU A 112 -8.45 -21.54 1.43
CA GLU A 112 -8.52 -22.30 0.17
C GLU A 112 -7.17 -22.24 -0.57
N ASP A 113 -6.64 -21.04 -0.77
CA ASP A 113 -5.40 -20.75 -1.50
C ASP A 113 -4.44 -19.83 -0.72
N ASP A 114 -3.21 -19.69 -1.23
CA ASP A 114 -2.29 -18.65 -0.77
C ASP A 114 -2.74 -17.25 -1.24
N LEU A 115 -2.20 -16.21 -0.62
CA LEU A 115 -2.61 -14.82 -0.83
C LEU A 115 -1.91 -14.14 -2.01
N ASP A 116 -1.06 -14.84 -2.76
CA ASP A 116 -0.30 -14.26 -3.88
C ASP A 116 -1.19 -13.70 -4.99
N GLN A 117 -2.25 -14.43 -5.38
CA GLN A 117 -3.20 -13.95 -6.39
C GLN A 117 -4.01 -12.75 -5.90
N LEU A 118 -4.34 -12.73 -4.61
CA LEU A 118 -5.00 -11.60 -3.97
C LEU A 118 -4.10 -10.36 -3.99
N ARG A 119 -2.82 -10.51 -3.58
CA ARG A 119 -1.81 -9.45 -3.65
C ARG A 119 -1.68 -8.91 -5.07
N LEU A 120 -1.56 -9.79 -6.06
CA LEU A 120 -1.42 -9.39 -7.45
C LEU A 120 -2.64 -8.59 -7.94
N THR A 121 -3.85 -9.03 -7.60
CA THR A 121 -5.09 -8.35 -7.95
C THR A 121 -5.09 -6.90 -7.44
N PHE A 122 -4.69 -6.69 -6.19
CA PHE A 122 -4.66 -5.38 -5.58
C PHE A 122 -3.50 -4.50 -6.08
N ARG A 123 -2.32 -5.07 -6.32
CA ARG A 123 -1.20 -4.35 -6.98
C ARG A 123 -1.60 -3.84 -8.37
N ARG A 124 -2.36 -4.62 -9.13
CA ARG A 124 -2.91 -4.17 -10.43
C ARG A 124 -3.89 -3.01 -10.26
N LYS A 125 -4.80 -3.07 -9.28
CA LYS A 125 -5.71 -1.94 -8.98
C LYS A 125 -4.95 -0.67 -8.56
N ALA A 126 -3.94 -0.81 -7.71
CA ALA A 126 -3.07 0.28 -7.29
C ALA A 126 -2.35 0.92 -8.48
N TYR A 127 -1.78 0.10 -9.37
CA TYR A 127 -1.17 0.57 -10.61
C TYR A 127 -2.16 1.35 -11.48
N ILE A 128 -3.35 0.79 -11.73
CA ILE A 128 -4.39 1.42 -12.55
C ILE A 128 -4.82 2.77 -11.95
N ALA A 129 -4.98 2.85 -10.62
CA ALA A 129 -5.32 4.09 -9.93
C ALA A 129 -4.20 5.14 -10.05
N ALA A 130 -2.93 4.74 -9.89
CA ALA A 130 -1.78 5.61 -10.06
C ALA A 130 -1.62 6.09 -11.51
N LEU A 131 -1.88 5.21 -12.49
CA LEU A 131 -1.90 5.56 -13.91
C LEU A 131 -2.97 6.61 -14.19
N GLU A 132 -4.19 6.49 -13.64
CA GLU A 132 -5.21 7.53 -13.83
C GLU A 132 -4.77 8.89 -13.29
N ARG A 133 -4.12 8.92 -12.11
CA ARG A 133 -3.59 10.17 -11.54
C ARG A 133 -2.55 10.81 -12.45
N ALA A 134 -1.63 10.02 -13.00
CA ALA A 134 -0.63 10.50 -13.96
C ALA A 134 -1.27 11.01 -15.27
N CYS A 135 -2.21 10.25 -15.85
CA CYS A 135 -2.94 10.65 -17.05
C CYS A 135 -3.78 11.91 -16.82
N ARG A 136 -4.43 12.04 -15.67
CA ARG A 136 -5.19 13.23 -15.27
C ARG A 136 -4.28 14.46 -15.16
N TRP A 137 -3.10 14.32 -14.58
CA TRP A 137 -2.10 15.39 -14.56
C TRP A 137 -1.65 15.73 -15.98
N ALA A 138 -1.31 14.74 -16.80
CA ALA A 138 -0.85 14.95 -18.17
C ALA A 138 -1.92 15.63 -19.06
N LEU A 139 -3.20 15.30 -18.89
CA LEU A 139 -4.32 15.99 -19.56
C LEU A 139 -4.53 17.44 -19.14
N ARG A 140 -3.97 17.86 -18.00
CA ARG A 140 -4.00 19.27 -17.58
C ARG A 140 -2.80 20.05 -18.12
N GLN A 141 -1.66 19.38 -18.31
CA GLN A 141 -0.38 20.04 -18.55
C GLN A 141 0.17 19.84 -19.97
N LEU A 142 -0.05 18.68 -20.59
CA LEU A 142 0.66 18.23 -21.80
C LEU A 142 -0.27 17.86 -22.96
N ALA A 143 -1.48 17.39 -22.67
CA ALA A 143 -2.43 16.88 -23.66
C ALA A 143 -3.78 17.58 -23.56
N GLN A 144 -4.41 17.90 -24.69
CA GLN A 144 -5.76 18.50 -24.74
C GLN A 144 -6.85 17.44 -24.85
N GLN A 145 -6.54 16.28 -25.42
CA GLN A 145 -7.49 15.17 -25.60
C GLN A 145 -6.91 13.85 -25.08
N PRO A 146 -7.74 12.91 -24.59
CA PRO A 146 -7.30 11.61 -24.08
C PRO A 146 -6.37 10.86 -25.03
N GLU A 147 -6.65 10.87 -26.33
CA GLU A 147 -5.92 10.11 -27.35
C GLU A 147 -4.47 10.60 -27.52
N GLU A 148 -4.16 11.84 -27.14
CA GLU A 148 -2.79 12.39 -27.19
C GLU A 148 -1.88 11.77 -26.13
N LEU A 149 -2.44 11.24 -25.03
CA LEU A 149 -1.68 10.53 -23.99
C LEU A 149 -0.95 9.29 -24.54
N PHE A 150 -1.39 8.74 -25.68
CA PHE A 150 -0.76 7.62 -26.35
C PHE A 150 0.69 7.91 -26.77
N GLU A 151 1.01 9.17 -27.10
CA GLU A 151 2.35 9.57 -27.56
C GLU A 151 3.30 9.87 -26.40
N LEU A 152 2.80 9.91 -25.16
CA LEU A 152 3.61 10.27 -24.00
C LEU A 152 4.40 9.07 -23.46
N VAL A 153 5.59 9.37 -22.97
CA VAL A 153 6.46 8.45 -22.22
C VAL A 153 6.60 8.91 -20.77
N LEU A 154 7.11 8.02 -19.91
CA LEU A 154 7.38 8.36 -18.50
C LEU A 154 8.30 9.58 -18.34
N GLY A 155 9.21 9.79 -19.29
CA GLY A 155 10.14 10.92 -19.33
C GLY A 155 9.48 12.29 -19.45
N ASP A 156 8.25 12.35 -19.99
CA ASP A 156 7.49 13.59 -20.20
C ASP A 156 6.79 14.07 -18.92
N LEU A 157 6.55 13.15 -17.97
CA LEU A 157 5.95 13.49 -16.69
C LEU A 157 6.92 14.31 -15.82
N GLU A 158 6.39 15.33 -15.14
CA GLU A 158 7.13 16.11 -14.15
C GLU A 158 7.58 15.22 -12.97
N GLU A 159 8.77 15.50 -12.45
CA GLU A 159 9.25 14.85 -11.23
C GLU A 159 8.41 15.29 -10.03
N GLY A 160 7.87 14.32 -9.29
CA GLY A 160 6.96 14.62 -8.19
C GLY A 160 6.24 13.37 -7.67
N PRO A 161 5.35 13.53 -6.68
CA PRO A 161 4.69 12.41 -6.01
C PRO A 161 3.84 11.56 -6.96
N VAL A 162 3.22 12.16 -7.97
CA VAL A 162 2.42 11.43 -8.98
C VAL A 162 3.29 10.47 -9.79
N LYS A 163 4.40 10.97 -10.35
CA LYS A 163 5.34 10.16 -11.13
C LYS A 163 6.03 9.10 -10.26
N ALA A 164 6.54 9.50 -9.09
CA ALA A 164 7.17 8.56 -8.15
C ALA A 164 6.20 7.45 -7.72
N GLY A 165 4.93 7.80 -7.48
CA GLY A 165 3.86 6.87 -7.18
C GLY A 165 3.61 5.87 -8.31
N LEU A 166 3.52 6.34 -9.55
CA LEU A 166 3.37 5.47 -10.73
C LEU A 166 4.56 4.52 -10.90
N LEU A 167 5.79 5.04 -10.80
CA LEU A 167 7.02 4.26 -10.95
C LEU A 167 7.12 3.14 -9.92
N ARG A 168 6.74 3.40 -8.65
CA ARG A 168 6.71 2.38 -7.60
C ARG A 168 5.79 1.21 -7.97
N ARG A 169 4.53 1.48 -8.36
CA ARG A 169 3.59 0.40 -8.72
C ARG A 169 3.99 -0.33 -9.99
N ARG A 170 4.66 0.36 -10.94
CA ARG A 170 5.25 -0.31 -12.10
C ARG A 170 6.33 -1.29 -11.68
N ALA A 171 7.24 -0.89 -10.80
CA ALA A 171 8.27 -1.78 -10.28
C ALA A 171 7.66 -2.99 -9.54
N ASP A 172 6.62 -2.78 -8.73
CA ASP A 172 5.91 -3.86 -8.00
C ASP A 172 5.25 -4.90 -8.92
N LEU A 173 4.95 -4.53 -10.17
CA LEU A 173 4.38 -5.38 -11.22
C LEU A 173 5.42 -5.85 -12.25
N GLY A 174 6.69 -5.44 -12.13
CA GLY A 174 7.71 -5.73 -13.13
C GLY A 174 7.53 -5.01 -14.47
N LEU A 175 6.81 -3.89 -14.48
CA LEU A 175 6.57 -3.07 -15.67
C LEU A 175 7.75 -2.12 -15.95
N PRO A 176 7.98 -1.71 -17.21
CA PRO A 176 9.04 -0.77 -17.57
C PRO A 176 8.95 0.57 -16.84
N THR A 177 10.06 0.99 -16.22
CA THR A 177 10.20 2.24 -15.43
C THR A 177 11.20 3.23 -16.02
N ASP A 178 11.81 2.90 -17.16
CA ASP A 178 12.76 3.78 -17.83
C ASP A 178 12.07 5.02 -18.42
N ARG A 179 12.85 6.09 -18.63
CA ARG A 179 12.33 7.37 -19.12
C ARG A 179 11.68 7.26 -20.51
N GLY A 180 12.08 6.30 -21.33
CA GLY A 180 11.53 6.09 -22.68
C GLY A 180 10.30 5.19 -22.71
N ALA A 181 9.94 4.56 -21.60
CA ALA A 181 8.81 3.66 -21.56
C ALA A 181 7.48 4.40 -21.81
N PRO A 182 6.55 3.83 -22.60
CA PRO A 182 5.23 4.41 -22.81
C PRO A 182 4.52 4.71 -21.51
N LEU A 183 3.79 5.83 -21.44
CA LEU A 183 2.94 6.16 -20.29
C LEU A 183 1.78 5.17 -20.16
N LEU A 184 1.15 4.81 -21.28
CA LEU A 184 -0.04 3.97 -21.29
C LEU A 184 0.31 2.49 -21.53
N LEU A 185 0.56 1.78 -20.42
CA LEU A 185 0.60 0.33 -20.40
C LEU A 185 -0.61 -0.20 -19.64
N ASP A 186 -1.18 -1.33 -20.08
CA ASP A 186 -2.10 -2.09 -19.26
C ASP A 186 -1.37 -2.81 -18.11
N GLU A 187 -2.12 -3.46 -17.23
CA GLU A 187 -1.59 -4.17 -16.06
C GLU A 187 -0.78 -5.44 -16.39
N PHE A 188 -0.68 -5.79 -17.68
CA PHE A 188 0.15 -6.86 -18.22
C PHE A 188 1.35 -6.33 -19.01
N GLY A 189 1.55 -5.01 -19.04
CA GLY A 189 2.66 -4.36 -19.73
C GLY A 189 2.46 -4.22 -21.24
N GLN A 190 1.25 -4.43 -21.76
CA GLN A 190 0.96 -4.20 -23.17
C GLN A 190 0.62 -2.73 -23.40
N ILE A 191 1.03 -2.21 -24.56
CA ILE A 191 0.68 -0.85 -24.97
C ILE A 191 -0.83 -0.76 -25.13
N THR A 192 -1.43 0.26 -24.52
CA THR A 192 -2.84 0.60 -24.73
C THR A 192 -3.02 1.17 -26.15
N PRO A 193 -3.82 0.56 -27.04
CA PRO A 193 -4.09 1.13 -28.36
C PRO A 193 -4.74 2.50 -28.25
N ARG A 194 -4.42 3.39 -29.20
CA ARG A 194 -4.86 4.79 -29.23
C ARG A 194 -6.39 4.92 -29.12
N GLU A 195 -7.11 4.07 -29.84
CA GLU A 195 -8.57 4.01 -29.90
C GLU A 195 -9.22 3.54 -28.58
N GLU A 196 -8.47 2.85 -27.71
CA GLU A 196 -8.96 2.35 -26.42
C GLU A 196 -8.64 3.29 -25.25
N VAL A 197 -7.80 4.32 -25.46
CA VAL A 197 -7.32 5.21 -24.40
C VAL A 197 -8.47 5.83 -23.60
N ALA A 198 -9.46 6.39 -24.28
CA ALA A 198 -10.60 7.03 -23.62
C ALA A 198 -11.40 6.04 -22.76
N MET A 199 -11.59 4.80 -23.23
CA MET A 199 -12.29 3.76 -22.48
C MET A 199 -11.47 3.33 -21.25
N ARG A 200 -10.18 3.02 -21.44
CA ARG A 200 -9.28 2.62 -20.35
C ARG A 200 -9.16 3.71 -19.29
N LEU A 201 -9.11 4.98 -19.67
CA LEU A 201 -9.05 6.09 -18.72
C LEU A 201 -10.33 6.19 -17.86
N ARG A 202 -11.52 5.95 -18.46
CA ARG A 202 -12.78 5.90 -17.69
C ARG A 202 -12.78 4.75 -16.69
N PHE A 203 -12.32 3.56 -17.10
CA PHE A 203 -12.19 2.43 -16.20
C PHE A 203 -11.18 2.72 -15.07
N ALA A 204 -10.01 3.26 -15.41
CA ALA A 204 -8.99 3.61 -14.43
C ALA A 204 -9.48 4.65 -13.42
N ARG A 205 -10.32 5.60 -13.87
CA ARG A 205 -10.97 6.57 -12.98
C ARG A 205 -11.91 5.88 -11.99
N THR A 206 -12.70 4.90 -12.42
CA THR A 206 -13.57 4.13 -11.52
C THR A 206 -12.76 3.38 -10.47
N VAL A 207 -11.67 2.72 -10.89
CA VAL A 207 -10.77 2.02 -9.97
C VAL A 207 -10.18 3.00 -8.95
N ARG A 208 -9.63 4.14 -9.40
CA ARG A 208 -9.09 5.17 -8.50
C ARG A 208 -10.14 5.67 -7.51
N VAL A 209 -11.34 6.00 -7.97
CA VAL A 209 -12.43 6.48 -7.11
C VAL A 209 -12.81 5.44 -6.06
N SER A 210 -12.81 4.14 -6.41
CA SER A 210 -13.06 3.06 -5.46
C SER A 210 -11.97 2.97 -4.41
N VAL A 211 -10.68 3.00 -4.81
CA VAL A 211 -9.55 2.92 -3.88
C VAL A 211 -9.53 4.13 -2.93
N ASP A 212 -9.61 5.34 -3.48
CA ASP A 212 -9.58 6.57 -2.68
C ASP A 212 -10.82 6.66 -1.77
N GLY A 213 -11.99 6.24 -2.26
CA GLY A 213 -13.25 6.21 -1.50
C GLY A 213 -13.19 5.25 -0.32
N ASN A 214 -12.69 4.03 -0.54
CA ASN A 214 -12.52 3.05 0.53
C ASN A 214 -11.51 3.56 1.56
N ALA A 215 -10.43 4.22 1.13
CA ALA A 215 -9.43 4.76 2.05
C ALA A 215 -10.01 5.89 2.92
N HIS A 216 -10.82 6.77 2.33
CA HIS A 216 -11.54 7.81 3.07
C HIS A 216 -12.53 7.21 4.08
N PHE A 217 -13.29 6.20 3.65
CA PHE A 217 -14.27 5.51 4.50
C PHE A 217 -13.59 4.78 5.67
N CYS A 218 -12.51 4.04 5.42
CA CYS A 218 -11.71 3.36 6.43
C CYS A 218 -11.13 4.32 7.46
N ARG A 219 -10.58 5.46 7.04
CA ARG A 219 -10.13 6.51 7.97
C ARG A 219 -11.27 7.02 8.86
N GLY A 220 -12.46 7.24 8.28
CA GLY A 220 -13.66 7.65 9.01
C GLY A 220 -14.13 6.63 10.04
N LEU A 221 -14.20 5.35 9.67
CA LEU A 221 -14.55 4.26 10.56
C LEU A 221 -13.55 4.11 11.72
N LEU A 222 -12.24 4.23 11.43
CA LEU A 222 -11.20 4.17 12.44
C LEU A 222 -11.36 5.28 13.49
N ARG A 223 -11.66 6.52 13.06
CA ARG A 223 -11.90 7.64 13.98
C ARG A 223 -13.11 7.43 14.88
N THR A 224 -14.18 6.85 14.33
CA THR A 224 -15.38 6.50 15.10
C THR A 224 -15.07 5.41 16.12
N ARG A 225 -14.29 4.41 15.73
CA ARG A 225 -13.96 3.25 16.57
C ARG A 225 -12.94 3.59 17.66
N TYR A 226 -11.94 4.40 17.34
CA TYR A 226 -10.84 4.78 18.23
C TYR A 226 -10.77 6.31 18.36
N PRO A 227 -11.39 6.88 19.41
CA PRO A 227 -11.31 8.31 19.68
C PRO A 227 -9.85 8.78 19.78
N GLY A 228 -9.50 9.88 19.08
CA GLY A 228 -8.14 10.42 19.04
C GLY A 228 -7.26 9.90 17.89
N SER A 229 -7.65 8.83 17.20
CA SER A 229 -6.87 8.26 16.09
C SER A 229 -6.70 9.18 14.87
N SER A 230 -7.44 10.28 14.80
CA SER A 230 -7.25 11.33 13.78
C SER A 230 -5.83 11.90 13.80
N ALA A 231 -5.18 11.95 14.96
CA ALA A 231 -3.82 12.46 15.11
C ALA A 231 -2.76 11.52 14.51
N ASP A 232 -3.13 10.26 14.27
CA ASP A 232 -2.27 9.22 13.72
C ASP A 232 -2.47 9.06 12.20
N GLN A 233 -3.33 9.89 11.57
CA GLN A 233 -3.66 9.80 10.14
C GLN A 233 -2.99 10.92 9.34
N GLU A 234 -2.38 10.54 8.23
CA GLU A 234 -1.83 11.47 7.24
C GLU A 234 -2.74 11.55 6.01
N PRO A 235 -2.86 12.72 5.37
CA PRO A 235 -3.55 12.86 4.09
C PRO A 235 -2.78 12.13 2.98
N ARG A 236 -3.51 11.62 1.98
CA ARG A 236 -2.88 10.97 0.82
C ARG A 236 -1.97 11.95 0.09
N ARG A 237 -0.68 11.61 -0.03
CA ARG A 237 0.35 12.46 -0.65
C ARG A 237 0.25 12.61 -2.17
N GLU A 238 -0.53 11.74 -2.82
CA GLU A 238 -0.60 11.59 -4.28
C GLU A 238 -1.79 12.35 -4.93
N THR A 239 -2.56 13.14 -4.18
CA THR A 239 -3.74 13.83 -4.72
C THR A 239 -3.42 15.08 -5.55
N GLY A 240 -2.21 15.62 -5.47
CA GLY A 240 -1.79 16.78 -6.28
C GLY A 240 -2.66 18.04 -6.07
N GLU A 241 -3.48 18.06 -5.02
CA GLU A 241 -4.21 19.24 -4.58
C GLU A 241 -3.37 19.92 -3.51
N CYS A 242 -2.59 20.90 -3.94
CA CYS A 242 -2.05 21.96 -3.10
C CYS A 242 -2.86 23.23 -3.36
#